data_AF-A0AAN5CHE1-F1
#
_entry.id   AF-A0AAN5CHE1-F1
#
_cell.length_a   1.000
_cell.length_b   1.000
_cell.length_c   1.000
_cell.angle_alpha   90.00
_cell.angle_beta   90.00
_cell.angle_gamma   90.00
#
_symmetry.space_group_name_H-M   'P 1'
#
loop_
_entity.id
_entity.type
_entity.pdbx_description
1 polymer ?
#
loop_
_entity_poly.entity_id
_entity_poly.type
_entity_poly.pdbx_seq_one_letter_code
_entity_poly.pdbx_strand_id
1 'polypeptide(L)'
;TVIRKEDSSIQRFGDEKAGYYLRCDCGHEGYNSGHSQKCEISNFTVICDEEQAIRRLVDNMVNEVVRRTDSSTAGEETEYGDIAKYTETKKPPKKPMLAFRIWLKKNRATLKTNDKLNGLTGDDYLKAVAVEYGTMEDKSTWLKAAAKDRERYEREMMEFDPSFVPTLPPRNYSLLDHTYCKADV
;
A
#
# COMPACT_ATOMS: atom_id res chain seq x y z
N THR A 1 13.37 -29.94 -3.38
CA THR A 1 14.55 -30.55 -2.74
C THR A 1 14.14 -31.10 -1.39
N VAL A 2 14.42 -32.38 -1.12
CA VAL A 2 14.14 -33.01 0.17
C VAL A 2 15.42 -32.94 1.00
N ILE A 3 15.35 -32.36 2.20
CA ILE A 3 16.50 -32.21 3.09
C ILE A 3 16.31 -33.14 4.28
N ARG A 4 17.37 -33.89 4.65
CA ARG A 4 17.34 -34.82 5.78
C ARG A 4 17.98 -34.20 7.00
N LYS A 5 17.51 -34.57 8.18
CA LYS A 5 17.97 -34.05 9.49
C LYS A 5 19.49 -34.14 9.74
N GLU A 6 20.19 -35.03 9.05
CA GLU A 6 21.65 -35.21 9.14
C GLU A 6 22.44 -34.18 8.33
N ASP A 7 21.78 -33.45 7.42
CA ASP A 7 22.39 -32.40 6.63
C ASP A 7 22.54 -31.14 7.49
N SER A 8 23.78 -30.86 7.91
CA SER A 8 24.17 -29.66 8.68
C SER A 8 23.86 -28.32 7.97
N SER A 9 23.37 -28.38 6.73
CA SER A 9 22.96 -27.24 5.91
C SER A 9 21.54 -26.72 6.24
N ILE A 10 20.69 -27.47 6.97
CA ILE A 10 19.33 -27.04 7.36
C ILE A 10 19.32 -25.70 8.10
N GLN A 11 20.37 -25.38 8.87
CA GLN A 11 20.45 -24.14 9.62
C GLN A 11 20.52 -22.87 8.75
N ARG A 12 20.76 -22.98 7.44
CA ARG A 12 21.00 -21.82 6.55
C ARG A 12 19.85 -21.50 5.59
N PHE A 13 18.76 -22.28 5.57
CA PHE A 13 17.68 -22.09 4.59
C PHE A 13 16.49 -21.26 5.09
N GLY A 14 16.42 -20.97 6.39
CA GLY A 14 15.34 -20.18 6.98
C GLY A 14 15.66 -18.69 7.01
N ASP A 15 15.72 -18.04 5.84
CA ASP A 15 15.66 -16.58 5.79
C ASP A 15 14.23 -16.15 5.47
N GLU A 16 13.54 -15.56 6.46
CA GLU A 16 12.16 -15.06 6.32
C GLU A 16 12.01 -14.06 5.16
N LYS A 17 13.14 -13.47 4.74
CA LYS A 17 13.24 -12.52 3.63
C LYS A 17 13.15 -13.15 2.24
N ALA A 18 13.40 -14.46 2.12
CA ALA A 18 13.56 -15.12 0.82
C ALA A 18 12.28 -15.82 0.30
N GLY A 19 11.18 -15.81 1.07
CA GLY A 19 9.88 -16.37 0.62
C GLY A 19 9.81 -17.91 0.61
N TYR A 20 10.75 -18.57 1.29
CA TYR A 20 10.75 -20.02 1.48
C TYR A 20 10.21 -20.39 2.85
N TYR A 21 9.44 -21.46 2.94
CA TYR A 21 9.12 -22.12 4.21
C TYR A 21 9.33 -23.62 4.11
N LEU A 22 9.51 -24.26 5.27
CA LEU A 22 9.69 -25.70 5.38
C LEU A 22 8.33 -26.32 5.70
N ARG A 23 7.92 -27.31 4.90
CA ARG A 23 6.82 -28.23 5.23
C ARG A 23 7.40 -29.57 5.66
N CYS A 24 7.08 -29.97 6.88
CA CYS A 24 7.38 -31.30 7.41
C CYS A 24 6.32 -32.30 6.93
N ASP A 25 6.70 -33.56 6.73
CA ASP A 25 5.77 -34.64 6.37
C ASP A 25 4.70 -34.91 7.45
N CYS A 26 4.90 -34.42 8.68
CA CYS A 26 3.87 -34.44 9.73
C CYS A 26 2.75 -33.41 9.50
N GLY A 27 2.85 -32.58 8.45
CA GLY A 27 1.92 -31.51 8.11
C GLY A 27 2.22 -30.15 8.72
N HIS A 28 3.31 -30.02 9.50
CA HIS A 28 3.70 -28.73 10.08
C HIS A 28 4.45 -27.85 9.09
N GLU A 29 4.06 -26.58 9.01
CA GLU A 29 4.69 -25.56 8.16
C GLU A 29 5.33 -24.49 9.03
N GLY A 30 6.58 -24.13 8.74
CA GLY A 30 7.28 -23.11 9.49
C GLY A 30 8.51 -22.56 8.78
N TYR A 31 8.87 -21.33 9.13
CA TYR A 31 10.04 -20.63 8.58
C TYR A 31 11.33 -20.94 9.34
N ASN A 32 11.23 -21.61 10.48
CA ASN A 32 12.36 -21.92 11.33
C ASN A 32 12.54 -23.43 11.50
N SER A 33 13.76 -23.84 11.83
CA SER A 33 14.10 -25.23 12.14
C SER A 33 13.64 -25.64 13.56
N GLY A 34 12.82 -24.84 14.24
CA GLY A 34 12.38 -25.15 15.61
C GLY A 34 11.56 -26.43 15.66
N HIS A 35 10.80 -26.71 14.61
CA HIS A 35 10.05 -27.96 14.46
C HIS A 35 10.96 -29.18 14.20
N SER A 36 12.04 -29.03 13.41
CA SER A 36 12.92 -30.15 13.06
C SER A 36 13.72 -30.72 14.24
N GLN A 37 13.92 -29.91 15.28
CA GLN A 37 14.54 -30.37 16.53
C GLN A 37 13.61 -31.25 17.36
N LYS A 38 12.30 -31.07 17.25
CA LYS A 38 11.29 -31.76 18.07
C LYS A 38 10.56 -32.89 17.34
N CYS A 39 10.61 -32.90 16.01
CA CYS A 39 9.98 -33.94 15.21
C CYS A 39 10.92 -35.15 15.04
N GLU A 40 10.34 -36.34 15.18
CA GLU A 40 11.00 -37.61 14.88
C GLU A 40 11.10 -37.84 13.36
N ILE A 41 10.20 -37.22 12.59
CA ILE A 41 10.20 -37.27 11.13
C ILE A 41 11.21 -36.25 10.60
N SER A 42 12.17 -36.73 9.81
CA SER A 42 13.36 -35.98 9.39
C SER A 42 13.30 -35.44 7.97
N ASN A 43 12.18 -35.65 7.26
CA ASN A 43 12.00 -35.19 5.89
C ASN A 43 11.31 -33.83 5.88
N PHE A 44 12.01 -32.85 5.32
CA PHE A 44 11.49 -31.51 5.09
C PHE A 44 11.47 -31.21 3.60
N THR A 45 10.35 -30.67 3.14
CA THR A 45 10.21 -30.12 1.80
C THR A 45 10.28 -28.60 1.87
N VAL A 46 11.22 -28.01 1.14
CA VAL A 46 11.26 -26.55 0.95
C VAL A 46 10.18 -26.17 -0.05
N ILE A 47 9.24 -25.33 0.38
CA ILE A 47 8.21 -24.76 -0.50
C ILE A 47 8.57 -23.31 -0.75
N CYS A 48 8.64 -22.95 -2.05
CA CYS A 48 8.73 -21.58 -2.50
C CYS A 48 7.29 -21.08 -2.70
N ASP A 49 6.85 -20.11 -1.91
CA ASP A 49 5.58 -19.44 -2.15
C ASP A 49 5.86 -18.13 -2.86
N GLU A 50 5.86 -18.23 -4.19
CA GLU A 50 6.13 -17.13 -5.10
C GLU A 50 5.13 -15.99 -4.90
N GLU A 51 3.88 -16.29 -4.52
CA GLU A 51 2.86 -15.29 -4.28
C GLU A 51 3.12 -14.51 -2.98
N GLN A 52 3.53 -15.19 -1.90
CA GLN A 52 3.93 -14.52 -0.66
C GLN A 52 5.25 -13.75 -0.80
N ALA A 53 6.21 -14.25 -1.58
CA ALA A 53 7.44 -13.52 -1.89
C ALA A 53 7.14 -12.22 -2.63
N ILE A 54 6.24 -12.26 -3.63
CA ILE A 54 5.80 -11.09 -4.38
C ILE A 54 5.06 -10.10 -3.46
N ARG A 55 4.13 -10.57 -2.63
CA ARG A 55 3.39 -9.71 -1.69
C ARG A 55 4.33 -8.98 -0.72
N ARG A 56 5.32 -9.68 -0.15
CA ARG A 56 6.30 -9.06 0.76
C ARG A 56 7.24 -8.09 0.06
N LEU A 57 7.65 -8.37 -1.18
CA LEU A 57 8.40 -7.41 -1.99
C LEU A 57 7.60 -6.14 -2.23
N VAL A 58 6.31 -6.27 -2.56
CA VAL A 58 5.41 -5.13 -2.72
C VAL A 58 5.26 -4.35 -1.40
N ASP A 59 5.05 -5.03 -0.27
CA ASP A 59 4.92 -4.38 1.04
C ASP A 59 6.20 -3.67 1.48
N ASN A 60 7.37 -4.25 1.23
CA ASN A 60 8.66 -3.62 1.52
C ASN A 60 8.92 -2.40 0.62
N MET A 61 8.56 -2.49 -0.66
CA MET A 61 8.64 -1.34 -1.57
C MET A 61 7.69 -0.21 -1.14
N VAL A 62 6.46 -0.54 -0.75
CA VAL A 62 5.48 0.44 -0.25
C VAL A 62 5.96 1.08 1.04
N ASN A 63 6.47 0.30 2.00
CA ASN A 63 6.97 0.82 3.27
C ASN A 63 8.21 1.71 3.10
N GLU A 64 9.08 1.40 2.13
CA GLU A 64 10.26 2.22 1.82
C GLU A 64 9.86 3.52 1.10
N VAL A 65 8.84 3.48 0.24
CA VAL A 65 8.26 4.69 -0.37
C VAL A 65 7.61 5.58 0.69
N VAL A 66 6.84 5.00 1.61
CA VAL A 66 6.21 5.72 2.73
C VAL A 66 7.28 6.36 3.63
N ARG A 67 8.36 5.63 3.96
CA ARG A 67 9.48 6.18 4.73
C ARG A 67 10.17 7.37 4.06
N ARG A 68 10.23 7.39 2.72
CA ARG A 68 10.88 8.47 1.96
C ARG A 68 9.99 9.69 1.75
N THR A 69 8.67 9.52 1.73
CA THR A 69 7.73 10.65 1.57
C THR A 69 7.54 11.50 2.82
N ASP A 70 7.95 11.00 3.98
CA ASP A 70 7.89 11.73 5.25
C ASP A 70 9.12 12.62 5.49
N SER A 71 10.14 12.51 4.64
CA SER A 71 11.42 13.24 4.76
C SER A 71 11.85 13.91 3.45
N SER A 72 11.09 14.88 2.95
CA SER A 72 11.61 16.15 2.38
C SER A 72 10.66 16.79 1.37
N THR A 73 10.57 18.10 1.53
CA THR A 73 10.00 19.10 0.64
C THR A 73 10.55 19.08 -0.79
N ALA A 74 9.64 19.38 -1.73
CA ALA A 74 9.84 20.13 -2.97
C ALA A 74 10.98 19.74 -3.94
N GLY A 75 10.56 19.10 -5.05
CA GLY A 75 11.10 19.37 -6.38
C GLY A 75 12.36 18.60 -6.78
N GLU A 76 12.19 17.36 -7.25
CA GLU A 76 13.16 16.78 -8.18
C GLU A 76 12.48 15.74 -9.08
N GLU A 77 12.48 16.01 -10.38
CA GLU A 77 11.91 15.18 -11.44
C GLU A 77 12.84 13.98 -11.65
N THR A 78 12.53 12.87 -10.98
CA THR A 78 13.19 11.58 -11.22
C THR A 78 12.43 10.80 -12.31
N GLU A 79 13.15 9.93 -13.02
CA GLU A 79 12.72 9.01 -14.10
C GLU A 79 11.45 8.16 -13.79
N TYR A 80 10.95 8.20 -12.54
CA TYR A 80 9.61 7.75 -12.14
C TYR A 80 8.48 8.68 -12.60
N GLY A 81 8.80 9.81 -13.23
CA GLY A 81 7.84 10.68 -13.92
C GLY A 81 7.17 9.98 -15.10
N ASP A 82 7.87 9.05 -15.77
CA ASP A 82 7.37 8.41 -16.98
C ASP A 82 6.51 7.17 -16.71
N ILE A 83 6.68 6.47 -15.58
CA ILE A 83 5.73 5.43 -15.12
C ILE A 83 4.48 6.07 -14.51
N ALA A 84 4.61 7.23 -13.86
CA ALA A 84 3.47 8.03 -13.43
C ALA A 84 2.68 8.62 -14.61
N LYS A 85 3.37 9.05 -15.68
CA LYS A 85 2.80 9.44 -16.98
C LYS A 85 2.20 8.29 -17.77
N TYR A 86 2.72 7.07 -17.67
CA TYR A 86 2.16 5.91 -18.36
C TYR A 86 0.76 5.51 -17.85
N THR A 87 0.33 6.06 -16.71
CA THR A 87 -1.06 6.02 -16.24
C THR A 87 -1.86 7.28 -16.60
N GLU A 88 -1.61 7.87 -17.77
CA GLU A 88 -2.44 8.93 -18.39
C GLU A 88 -3.77 8.37 -18.89
N THR A 89 -4.38 7.57 -18.03
CA THR A 89 -5.76 7.16 -18.05
C THR A 89 -6.47 8.16 -17.17
N LYS A 90 -7.42 8.91 -17.73
CA LYS A 90 -8.33 9.76 -16.94
C LYS A 90 -8.87 8.90 -15.80
N LYS A 91 -8.35 9.11 -14.59
CA LYS A 91 -8.83 8.40 -13.41
C LYS A 91 -10.30 8.78 -13.22
N PRO A 92 -11.13 7.89 -12.65
CA PRO A 92 -12.52 8.23 -12.39
C PRO A 92 -12.59 9.55 -11.60
N PRO A 93 -13.46 10.49 -12.02
CA PRO A 93 -13.63 11.77 -11.33
C PRO A 93 -13.87 11.57 -9.84
N LYS A 94 -13.20 12.38 -9.03
CA LYS A 94 -13.35 12.30 -7.57
C LYS A 94 -14.73 12.82 -7.17
N LYS A 95 -15.41 12.09 -6.28
CA LYS A 95 -16.73 12.47 -5.74
C LYS A 95 -16.74 13.94 -5.27
N PRO A 96 -17.86 14.66 -5.44
CA PRO A 96 -17.95 16.06 -5.06
C PRO A 96 -17.80 16.22 -3.55
N MET A 97 -17.15 17.31 -3.16
CA MET A 97 -16.94 17.68 -1.77
C MET A 97 -18.19 18.32 -1.18
N LEU A 98 -18.59 17.85 0.00
CA LEU A 98 -19.63 18.46 0.80
C LEU A 98 -19.15 19.80 1.40
N ALA A 99 -20.09 20.72 1.62
CA ALA A 99 -19.82 22.03 2.21
C ALA A 99 -19.02 21.95 3.52
N PHE A 100 -19.35 20.99 4.39
CA PHE A 100 -18.62 20.71 5.62
C PHE A 100 -17.13 20.39 5.38
N ARG A 101 -16.79 19.56 4.39
CA ARG A 101 -15.38 19.23 4.07
C ARG A 101 -14.62 20.44 3.52
N ILE A 102 -15.28 21.28 2.74
CA ILE A 102 -14.68 22.51 2.20
C ILE A 102 -14.37 23.47 3.35
N TRP A 103 -15.33 23.67 4.26
CA TRP A 103 -15.14 24.47 5.47
C TRP A 103 -14.03 23.91 6.35
N LEU A 104 -14.05 22.59 6.61
CA LEU A 104 -13.04 21.90 7.42
C LEU A 104 -11.64 22.12 6.84
N LYS A 105 -11.47 21.97 5.53
CA LYS A 105 -10.17 22.17 4.87
C LYS A 105 -9.63 23.59 5.07
N LYS A 106 -10.48 24.61 4.98
CA LYS A 106 -10.06 26.01 5.16
C LYS A 106 -9.82 26.38 6.63
N ASN A 107 -10.59 25.81 7.55
CA ASN A 107 -10.53 26.14 8.97
C ASN A 107 -9.67 25.16 9.78
N ARG A 108 -9.08 24.13 9.17
CA ARG A 108 -8.32 23.11 9.90
C ARG A 108 -7.19 23.71 10.75
N ALA A 109 -6.53 24.75 10.24
CA ALA A 109 -5.46 25.43 10.96
C ALA A 109 -5.99 26.13 12.23
N THR A 110 -7.11 26.87 12.11
CA THR A 110 -7.72 27.59 13.23
C THR A 110 -8.36 26.64 14.25
N LEU A 111 -8.98 25.56 13.77
CA LEU A 111 -9.57 24.52 14.62
C LEU A 111 -8.54 23.76 15.46
N LYS A 112 -7.31 23.60 14.97
CA LYS A 112 -6.24 22.96 15.74
C LYS A 112 -5.70 23.83 16.87
N THR A 113 -5.84 25.15 16.75
CA THR A 113 -5.40 26.12 17.78
C THR A 113 -6.48 26.36 18.83
N ASN A 114 -7.72 25.95 18.59
CA ASN A 114 -8.80 26.10 19.55
C ASN A 114 -8.60 25.14 20.73
N ASP A 115 -8.57 25.66 21.96
CA ASP A 115 -8.37 24.89 23.20
C ASP A 115 -9.36 23.74 23.37
N LYS A 116 -10.59 23.86 22.83
CA LYS A 116 -11.63 22.83 22.92
C LYS A 116 -11.37 21.61 22.03
N LEU A 117 -10.59 21.81 20.97
CA LEU A 117 -10.31 20.80 19.94
C LEU A 117 -8.85 20.33 19.97
N ASN A 118 -7.99 21.06 20.71
CA ASN A 118 -6.59 20.75 20.87
C ASN A 118 -6.43 19.44 21.66
N GLY A 119 -5.62 18.52 21.15
CA GLY A 119 -5.40 17.18 21.73
C GLY A 119 -6.43 16.11 21.32
N LEU A 120 -7.56 16.47 20.70
CA LEU A 120 -8.47 15.48 20.12
C LEU A 120 -7.92 14.97 18.78
N THR A 121 -8.00 13.65 18.57
CA THR A 121 -7.53 13.00 17.34
C THR A 121 -8.60 12.08 16.77
N GLY A 122 -8.52 11.78 15.47
CA GLY A 122 -9.42 10.84 14.80
C GLY A 122 -10.89 11.27 14.81
N ASP A 123 -11.76 10.35 15.23
CA ASP A 123 -13.22 10.49 15.15
C ASP A 123 -13.78 11.51 16.14
N ASP A 124 -13.19 11.61 17.34
CA ASP A 124 -13.68 12.53 18.37
C ASP A 124 -13.42 13.99 17.98
N TYR A 125 -12.31 14.25 17.29
CA TYR A 125 -12.07 15.53 16.63
C TYR A 125 -13.15 15.84 15.60
N LEU A 126 -13.49 14.86 14.74
CA LEU A 126 -14.47 15.08 13.68
C LEU A 126 -15.87 15.35 14.23
N LYS A 127 -16.28 14.65 15.31
CA LYS A 127 -17.55 14.88 16.00
C LYS A 127 -17.61 16.28 16.62
N ALA A 128 -16.57 16.70 17.33
CA ALA A 128 -16.52 18.02 17.96
C ALA A 128 -16.58 19.15 16.90
N VAL A 129 -15.84 18.98 15.80
CA VAL A 129 -15.85 19.92 14.68
C VAL A 129 -17.19 19.95 13.95
N ALA A 130 -17.90 18.81 13.87
CA ALA A 130 -19.25 18.77 13.32
C ALA A 130 -20.26 19.57 14.16
N VAL A 131 -20.09 19.58 15.49
CA VAL A 131 -20.91 20.42 16.39
C VAL A 131 -20.66 21.91 16.12
N GLU A 132 -19.40 22.34 16.01
CA GLU A 132 -19.06 23.74 15.68
C GLU A 132 -19.62 24.17 14.32
N TYR A 133 -19.52 23.29 13.32
CA TYR A 133 -20.16 23.54 12.03
C TYR A 133 -21.68 23.59 12.12
N GLY A 134 -22.28 22.79 13.01
CA GLY A 134 -23.69 22.79 13.34
C GLY A 134 -24.16 24.16 13.83
N THR A 135 -23.38 24.78 14.72
CA THR A 135 -23.68 26.07 15.35
C THR A 135 -23.50 27.30 14.45
N MET A 136 -22.82 27.19 13.31
CA MET A 136 -22.68 28.33 12.40
C MET A 136 -24.01 28.65 11.73
N GLU A 137 -24.41 29.93 11.70
CA GLU A 137 -25.60 30.38 10.98
C GLU A 137 -25.32 30.55 9.48
N ASP A 138 -24.19 31.18 9.14
CA ASP A 138 -23.81 31.46 7.76
C ASP A 138 -23.05 30.32 7.09
N LYS A 139 -23.80 29.36 6.54
CA LYS A 139 -23.27 28.24 5.74
C LYS A 139 -23.30 28.53 4.23
N SER A 140 -23.86 29.67 3.82
CA SER A 140 -24.15 30.01 2.42
C SER A 140 -22.90 29.98 1.53
N THR A 141 -21.76 30.51 2.01
CA THR A 141 -20.48 30.50 1.28
C THR A 141 -20.00 29.08 0.97
N TRP A 142 -20.15 28.16 1.93
CA TRP A 142 -19.69 26.77 1.80
C TRP A 142 -20.63 25.94 0.93
N LEU A 143 -21.94 26.22 1.01
CA LEU A 143 -22.95 25.61 0.15
C LEU A 143 -22.75 26.02 -1.31
N LYS A 144 -22.47 27.30 -1.59
CA LYS A 144 -22.13 27.77 -2.95
C LYS A 144 -20.87 27.08 -3.48
N ALA A 145 -19.84 26.93 -2.64
CA ALA A 145 -18.63 26.23 -3.01
C ALA A 145 -18.88 24.74 -3.31
N ALA A 146 -19.72 24.08 -2.50
CA ALA A 146 -20.12 22.69 -2.72
C ALA A 146 -20.95 22.50 -3.99
N ALA A 147 -21.84 23.44 -4.30
CA ALA A 147 -22.61 23.43 -5.56
C ALA A 147 -21.68 23.50 -6.77
N LYS A 148 -20.69 24.41 -6.77
CA LYS A 148 -19.67 24.51 -7.83
C LYS A 148 -18.82 23.25 -7.94
N ASP A 149 -18.52 22.60 -6.82
CA ASP A 149 -17.78 21.33 -6.79
C ASP A 149 -18.58 20.18 -7.41
N ARG A 150 -19.90 20.17 -7.20
CA ARG A 150 -20.84 19.24 -7.84
C ARG A 150 -20.90 19.46 -9.35
N GLU A 151 -21.01 20.71 -9.81
CA GLU A 151 -20.99 21.04 -11.24
C GLU A 151 -19.69 20.59 -11.91
N ARG A 152 -18.54 20.76 -11.24
CA ARG A 152 -17.26 20.23 -11.72
C ARG A 152 -17.32 18.72 -11.88
N TYR A 153 -17.79 17.99 -10.86
CA TYR A 153 -17.89 16.54 -10.90
C TYR A 153 -18.83 16.05 -12.01
N GLU A 154 -19.98 16.70 -12.20
CA GLU A 154 -20.92 16.36 -13.27
C GLU A 154 -20.28 16.53 -14.65
N ARG A 155 -19.55 17.64 -14.87
CA ARG A 155 -18.80 17.85 -16.12
C ARG A 155 -17.71 16.82 -16.33
N GLU A 156 -16.90 16.54 -15.30
CA GLU A 156 -15.83 15.53 -15.37
C GLU A 156 -16.40 14.13 -15.61
N MET A 157 -17.55 13.80 -15.03
CA MET A 157 -18.24 12.52 -15.22
C MET A 157 -18.82 12.37 -16.62
N MET A 158 -19.34 13.43 -17.24
CA MET A 158 -19.78 13.41 -18.64
C MET A 158 -18.61 13.18 -19.61
N GLU A 159 -17.42 13.66 -19.23
CA GLU A 159 -16.19 13.50 -20.01
C GLU A 159 -15.47 12.16 -19.72
N PHE A 160 -15.88 11.46 -18.67
CA PHE A 160 -15.24 10.22 -18.24
C PHE A 160 -15.81 9.02 -19.00
N ASP A 161 -14.96 8.40 -19.82
CA ASP A 161 -15.27 7.14 -20.49
C ASP A 161 -14.86 5.95 -19.60
N PRO A 162 -15.82 5.19 -19.03
CA PRO A 162 -15.52 4.07 -18.15
C PRO A 162 -14.96 2.84 -18.88
N SER A 163 -15.00 2.81 -20.23
CA SER A 163 -14.46 1.70 -21.02
C SER A 163 -12.94 1.75 -21.18
N PHE A 164 -12.31 2.84 -20.72
CA PHE A 164 -10.87 2.99 -20.75
C PHE A 164 -10.21 2.13 -19.67
N VAL A 165 -9.98 0.86 -19.99
CA VAL A 165 -9.12 -0.03 -19.19
C VAL A 165 -7.68 0.32 -19.58
N PRO A 166 -6.82 0.75 -18.64
CA PRO A 166 -5.40 0.84 -18.91
C PRO A 166 -4.95 -0.55 -19.36
N THR A 167 -4.55 -0.71 -20.63
CA THR A 167 -3.73 -1.85 -21.01
C THR A 167 -2.43 -1.66 -20.26
N LEU A 168 -2.34 -2.26 -19.07
CA LEU A 168 -1.06 -2.40 -18.39
C LEU A 168 -0.11 -2.98 -19.44
N PRO A 169 1.08 -2.40 -19.62
CA PRO A 169 2.05 -3.04 -20.49
C PRO A 169 2.25 -4.44 -19.90
N PRO A 170 2.29 -5.51 -20.73
CA PRO A 170 2.59 -6.83 -20.22
C PRO A 170 3.84 -6.67 -19.35
N ARG A 171 3.75 -7.00 -18.06
CA ARG A 171 4.92 -6.99 -17.17
C ARG A 171 5.94 -7.83 -17.89
N ASN A 172 6.99 -7.20 -18.41
CA ASN A 172 8.00 -7.90 -19.16
C ASN A 172 8.86 -8.66 -18.14
N TYR A 173 8.37 -9.81 -17.69
CA TYR A 173 9.15 -10.82 -16.98
C TYR A 173 9.99 -11.63 -17.98
N SER A 174 10.33 -11.10 -19.16
CA SER A 174 11.32 -11.73 -20.01
C SER A 174 12.72 -11.46 -19.45
N LEU A 175 13.28 -12.50 -18.83
CA LEU A 175 14.71 -12.82 -18.86
C LEU A 175 15.62 -11.83 -18.12
N LEU A 176 15.50 -11.76 -16.80
CA LEU A 176 16.72 -11.63 -15.99
C LEU A 176 17.34 -13.03 -15.89
N ASP A 177 18.19 -13.30 -16.87
CA ASP A 177 19.27 -14.27 -16.90
C ASP A 177 19.34 -15.27 -15.74
N HIS A 178 18.79 -16.46 -15.97
CA HIS A 178 19.18 -17.69 -15.28
C HIS A 178 20.59 -18.16 -15.69
N THR A 179 21.57 -17.26 -15.78
CA THR A 179 22.98 -17.60 -16.01
C THR A 179 23.81 -17.43 -14.74
N TYR A 180 23.57 -18.29 -13.75
CA TYR A 180 24.54 -18.78 -12.75
C TYR A 180 23.70 -19.66 -11.80
N CYS A 181 23.76 -20.99 -11.86
CA CYS A 181 24.88 -21.80 -11.40
C CYS A 181 24.84 -23.15 -12.14
N LYS A 182 25.80 -23.39 -13.03
CA LYS A 182 26.24 -24.76 -13.28
C LYS A 182 27.11 -25.15 -12.09
N ALA A 183 26.67 -26.13 -11.31
CA ALA A 183 27.55 -26.83 -10.38
C ALA A 183 28.41 -27.78 -11.22
N ASP A 184 29.72 -27.57 -11.20
CA ASP A 184 30.67 -28.54 -11.73
C ASP A 184 30.63 -29.82 -10.87
N VAL A 185 30.71 -30.94 -11.56
CA VAL A 185 30.63 -32.34 -11.08
C VAL A 185 31.91 -32.74 -10.34
#